data_AF-A0A378AP22-F1
#
_entry.id   AF-A0A378AP22-F1
#
_cell.length_a   1.000
_cell.length_b   1.000
_cell.length_c   1.000
_cell.angle_alpha   90.00
_cell.angle_beta   90.00
_cell.angle_gamma   90.00
#
_symmetry.space_group_name_H-M   'P 1'
#
loop_
_entity.id
_entity.type
_entity.pdbx_description
1 polymer ?
#
loop_
_entity_poly.entity_id
_entity_poly.type
_entity_poly.pdbx_seq_one_letter_code
_entity_poly.pdbx_strand_id
1 'polypeptide(L)'
;MMAISRKARLLQRFAPMAAQTTEQGVPPEKVNIATGKTSGQGPVGFSAAMLPFLQDDEARSVQRQRVADNYPGADAYYSAVLTLFGQGWDQHRFRFTASGELQPDWNQECASSH
;
A
#
# COMPACT_ATOMS: atom_id res chain seq x y z
N MET A 1 -14.67 -0.71 -28.17
CA MET A 1 -14.41 0.26 -27.08
C MET A 1 -14.07 -0.55 -25.82
N MET A 2 -12.81 -0.61 -25.41
CA MET A 2 -12.44 -1.35 -24.17
C MET A 2 -12.99 -0.60 -22.96
N ALA A 3 -13.82 -1.25 -22.15
CA ALA A 3 -14.30 -0.67 -20.90
C ALA A 3 -13.12 -0.52 -19.92
N ILE A 4 -12.89 0.68 -19.42
CA ILE A 4 -11.88 0.94 -18.38
C ILE A 4 -12.27 0.15 -17.12
N SER A 5 -11.33 -0.60 -16.54
CA SER A 5 -11.59 -1.37 -15.32
C SER A 5 -11.91 -0.47 -14.13
N ARG A 6 -12.65 -0.96 -13.13
CA ARG A 6 -12.92 -0.20 -11.89
C ARG A 6 -11.62 0.17 -11.17
N LYS A 7 -10.63 -0.74 -11.15
CA LYS A 7 -9.29 -0.49 -10.61
C LYS A 7 -8.64 0.71 -11.30
N ALA A 8 -8.64 0.75 -12.63
CA ALA A 8 -8.04 1.85 -13.38
C ALA A 8 -8.71 3.20 -13.08
N ARG A 9 -10.05 3.25 -12.99
CA ARG A 9 -10.77 4.48 -12.60
C ARG A 9 -10.39 4.97 -11.19
N LEU A 10 -10.25 4.06 -10.24
CA LEU A 10 -9.87 4.41 -8.87
C LEU A 10 -8.41 4.90 -8.80
N LEU A 11 -7.48 4.22 -9.47
CA LEU A 11 -6.09 4.66 -9.55
C LEU A 11 -5.98 6.04 -10.19
N GLN A 12 -6.71 6.30 -11.29
CA GLN A 12 -6.73 7.62 -11.91
C GLN A 12 -7.28 8.70 -10.97
N ARG A 13 -8.35 8.40 -10.22
CA ARG A 13 -8.95 9.33 -9.26
C ARG A 13 -8.00 9.70 -8.12
N PHE A 14 -7.18 8.75 -7.65
CA PHE A 14 -6.26 8.95 -6.53
C PHE A 14 -4.82 9.23 -6.95
N ALA A 15 -4.55 9.36 -8.26
CA ALA A 15 -3.23 9.67 -8.80
C ALA A 15 -2.50 10.85 -8.11
N PRO A 16 -3.17 11.93 -7.64
CA PRO A 16 -2.49 12.99 -6.90
C PRO A 16 -1.75 12.52 -5.63
N MET A 17 -2.25 11.49 -4.93
CA MET A 17 -1.56 10.91 -3.77
C MET A 17 -0.28 10.18 -4.19
N ALA A 18 -0.32 9.45 -5.30
CA ALA A 18 0.87 8.79 -5.85
C ALA A 18 1.91 9.83 -6.28
N ALA A 19 1.48 10.85 -7.04
CA ALA A 19 2.36 11.94 -7.49
C ALA A 19 3.03 12.67 -6.32
N GLN A 20 2.26 13.06 -5.31
CA GLN A 20 2.78 13.70 -4.10
C GLN A 20 3.80 12.81 -3.38
N THR A 21 3.52 11.51 -3.25
CA THR A 21 4.40 10.55 -2.56
C THR A 21 5.69 10.34 -3.34
N THR A 22 5.61 10.28 -4.66
CA THR A 22 6.79 10.18 -5.54
C THR A 22 7.64 11.45 -5.46
N GLU A 23 7.02 12.63 -5.55
CA GLU A 23 7.73 13.91 -5.53
C GLU A 23 8.43 14.18 -4.19
N GLN A 24 7.75 13.91 -3.07
CA GLN A 24 8.30 14.19 -1.73
C GLN A 24 9.10 13.02 -1.15
N GLY A 25 9.06 11.84 -1.78
CA GLY A 25 9.62 10.60 -1.26
C GLY A 25 8.88 10.03 -0.04
N VAL A 26 7.80 10.67 0.42
CA VAL A 26 7.03 10.29 1.62
C VAL A 26 5.55 10.66 1.47
N PRO A 27 4.61 9.79 1.88
CA PRO A 27 3.20 10.15 1.91
C PRO A 27 2.92 11.23 2.96
N PRO A 28 2.00 12.16 2.72
CA PRO A 28 1.66 13.21 3.68
C PRO A 28 0.93 12.65 4.91
N GLU A 29 1.01 13.34 6.05
CA GLU A 29 0.22 12.99 7.24
C GLU A 29 -1.26 13.37 7.03
N LYS A 30 -1.50 14.52 6.41
CA LYS A 30 -2.84 15.09 6.22
C LYS A 30 -2.99 15.64 4.80
N VAL A 31 -4.21 15.51 4.27
CA VAL A 31 -4.62 16.12 3.00
C VAL A 31 -5.97 16.78 3.20
N ASN A 32 -6.09 18.05 2.80
CA ASN A 32 -7.39 18.71 2.70
C ASN A 32 -8.14 18.17 1.48
N ILE A 33 -9.29 17.51 1.69
CA ILE A 33 -10.03 16.86 0.61
C ILE A 33 -10.66 17.82 -0.42
N ALA A 34 -10.86 19.09 -0.05
CA ALA A 34 -11.44 20.09 -0.94
C ALA A 34 -10.37 20.79 -1.78
N THR A 35 -9.19 21.04 -1.23
CA THR A 35 -8.12 21.81 -1.89
C THR A 35 -6.93 20.99 -2.36
N GLY A 36 -6.78 19.76 -1.87
CA GLY A 36 -5.61 18.91 -2.11
C GLY A 36 -4.36 19.32 -1.33
N LYS A 37 -4.41 20.39 -0.52
CA LYS A 37 -3.25 20.86 0.26
C LYS A 37 -2.82 19.79 1.26
N THR A 38 -1.54 19.46 1.25
CA THR A 38 -0.93 18.46 2.13
C THR A 38 -0.18 19.10 3.29
N SER A 39 -0.03 18.38 4.40
CA SER A 39 0.82 18.79 5.52
C SER A 39 1.35 17.59 6.30
N GLY A 40 2.53 17.77 6.89
CA GLY A 40 3.22 16.74 7.67
C GLY A 40 3.76 15.59 6.82
N GLN A 41 4.58 14.76 7.43
CA GLN A 41 5.05 13.50 6.85
C GLN A 41 4.34 12.35 7.56
N GLY A 42 3.67 11.49 6.80
CA GLY A 42 2.91 10.38 7.36
C GLY A 42 3.83 9.36 8.05
N PRO A 43 3.35 8.64 9.08
CA PRO A 43 4.14 7.62 9.77
C PRO A 43 4.50 6.47 8.81
N VAL A 44 5.42 5.59 9.23
CA VAL A 44 5.89 4.46 8.41
C VAL A 44 4.74 3.57 7.89
N GLY A 45 3.67 3.40 8.66
CA GLY A 45 2.49 2.65 8.23
C GLY A 45 1.83 3.21 6.96
N PHE A 46 1.91 4.52 6.73
CA PHE A 46 1.40 5.13 5.49
C PHE A 46 2.26 4.73 4.29
N SER A 47 3.58 4.68 4.45
CA SER A 47 4.48 4.18 3.40
C SER A 47 4.18 2.73 3.06
N ALA A 48 3.93 1.88 4.05
CA ALA A 48 3.51 0.52 3.80
C ALA A 48 2.17 0.46 3.03
N ALA A 49 1.18 1.26 3.42
CA ALA A 49 -0.11 1.33 2.73
C ALA A 49 0.00 1.81 1.27
N MET A 50 1.06 2.55 0.92
CA MET A 50 1.33 2.99 -0.46
C MET A 50 1.91 1.88 -1.34
N LEU A 51 2.51 0.82 -0.79
CA LEU A 51 3.14 -0.26 -1.57
C LEU A 51 2.20 -0.92 -2.60
N PRO A 52 0.99 -1.39 -2.23
CA PRO A 52 0.05 -1.96 -3.21
C PRO A 52 -0.59 -0.93 -4.15
N PHE A 53 -0.49 0.37 -3.81
CA PHE A 53 -1.14 1.46 -4.54
C PHE A 53 -0.25 2.06 -5.63
N LEU A 54 1.03 2.28 -5.33
CA LEU A 54 1.99 2.88 -6.26
C LEU A 54 2.21 1.96 -7.47
N GLN A 55 2.01 2.51 -8.67
CA GLN A 55 2.25 1.79 -9.94
C GLN A 55 3.70 1.95 -10.42
N ASP A 56 4.37 3.03 -10.00
CA ASP A 56 5.76 3.31 -10.30
C ASP A 56 6.70 2.50 -9.38
N ASP A 57 7.64 1.77 -9.97
CA ASP A 57 8.50 0.84 -9.24
C ASP A 57 9.60 1.54 -8.43
N GLU A 58 10.10 2.70 -8.89
CA GLU A 58 11.08 3.49 -8.16
C GLU A 58 10.46 4.10 -6.91
N ALA A 59 9.29 4.74 -7.04
CA ALA A 59 8.53 5.25 -5.92
C ALA A 59 8.16 4.14 -4.92
N ARG A 60 7.76 2.95 -5.41
CA ARG A 60 7.48 1.79 -4.55
C ARG A 60 8.76 1.34 -3.81
N SER A 61 9.90 1.33 -4.47
CA SER A 61 11.21 1.00 -3.87
C SER A 61 11.57 1.97 -2.74
N VAL A 62 11.40 3.28 -2.96
CA VAL A 62 11.62 4.31 -1.91
C VAL A 62 10.74 4.05 -0.69
N GLN A 63 9.44 3.75 -0.89
CA GLN A 63 8.55 3.44 0.23
C GLN A 63 8.92 2.12 0.92
N ARG A 64 9.36 1.11 0.16
CA ARG A 64 9.83 -0.16 0.71
C ARG A 64 11.06 0.03 1.59
N GLN A 65 12.01 0.83 1.14
CA GLN A 65 13.22 1.17 1.91
C GLN A 65 12.85 1.87 3.21
N ARG A 66 11.97 2.87 3.15
CA ARG A 66 11.49 3.57 4.37
C ARG A 66 10.84 2.63 5.38
N VAL A 67 10.05 1.66 4.92
CA VAL A 67 9.42 0.64 5.78
C VAL A 67 10.46 -0.31 6.39
N ALA A 68 11.49 -0.69 5.64
CA ALA A 68 12.58 -1.52 6.14
C ALA A 68 13.40 -0.80 7.22
N ASP A 69 13.76 0.46 6.99
CA ASP A 69 14.59 1.24 7.90
C ASP A 69 13.86 1.68 9.18
N ASN A 70 12.53 1.83 9.10
CA ASN A 70 11.71 2.38 10.18
C ASN A 70 10.61 1.40 10.61
N TYR A 71 10.92 0.10 10.63
CA TYR A 71 9.91 -0.92 10.93
C TYR A 71 9.20 -0.61 12.26
N PRO A 72 7.85 -0.67 12.31
CA PRO A 72 7.10 -0.26 13.50
C PRO A 72 7.45 -1.13 14.71
N GLY A 73 7.76 -0.48 15.83
CA GLY A 73 7.98 -1.12 17.14
C GLY A 73 6.68 -1.60 17.79
N ALA A 74 6.81 -2.24 18.95
CA ALA A 74 5.70 -2.84 19.69
C ALA A 74 4.64 -1.83 20.18
N ASP A 75 5.02 -0.57 20.36
CA ASP A 75 4.15 0.55 20.76
C ASP A 75 3.41 1.20 19.58
N ALA A 76 3.78 0.88 18.34
CA ALA A 76 3.25 1.51 17.13
C ALA A 76 2.13 0.68 16.47
N TYR A 77 1.14 0.24 17.26
CA TYR A 77 0.06 -0.68 16.83
C TYR A 77 -0.54 -0.33 15.45
N TYR A 78 -0.94 0.93 15.25
CA TYR A 78 -1.57 1.34 14.00
C TYR A 78 -0.64 1.22 12.79
N SER A 79 0.63 1.63 12.95
CA SER A 79 1.62 1.48 11.89
C SER A 79 1.95 0.00 11.64
N ALA A 80 2.01 -0.82 12.69
CA ALA A 80 2.23 -2.26 12.58
C ALA A 80 1.13 -2.95 11.76
N VAL A 81 -0.14 -2.65 12.03
CA VAL A 81 -1.27 -3.21 11.26
C VAL A 81 -1.21 -2.78 9.80
N LEU A 82 -0.95 -1.51 9.50
CA LEU A 82 -0.81 -1.05 8.11
C LEU A 82 0.39 -1.71 7.41
N THR A 83 1.49 -1.93 8.12
CA THR A 83 2.66 -2.64 7.60
C THR A 83 2.34 -4.09 7.27
N LEU A 84 1.58 -4.80 8.11
CA LEU A 84 1.15 -6.18 7.82
C LEU A 84 0.38 -6.28 6.50
N PHE A 85 -0.56 -5.36 6.24
CA PHE A 85 -1.31 -5.35 4.98
C PHE A 85 -0.44 -4.92 3.79
N GLY A 86 0.20 -3.77 3.90
CA GLY A 86 0.92 -3.15 2.78
C GLY A 86 2.15 -3.94 2.37
N GLN A 87 3.02 -4.24 3.34
CA GLN A 87 4.23 -5.01 3.10
C GLN A 87 3.94 -6.50 2.89
N GLY A 88 2.93 -7.05 3.56
CA GLY A 88 2.49 -8.43 3.30
C GLY A 88 2.00 -8.62 1.87
N TRP A 89 1.27 -7.65 1.33
CA TRP A 89 0.92 -7.64 -0.09
C TRP A 89 2.17 -7.50 -0.98
N ASP A 90 3.07 -6.55 -0.71
CA ASP A 90 4.30 -6.38 -1.50
C ASP A 90 5.17 -7.66 -1.52
N GLN A 91 5.21 -8.40 -0.41
CA GLN A 91 5.92 -9.67 -0.24
C GLN A 91 5.13 -10.90 -0.72
N HIS A 92 4.01 -10.74 -1.42
CA HIS A 92 3.18 -11.84 -1.94
C HIS A 92 2.55 -12.78 -0.90
N ARG A 93 2.48 -12.39 0.39
CA ARG A 93 1.88 -13.22 1.46
C ARG A 93 0.39 -13.51 1.27
N PHE A 94 -0.31 -12.65 0.53
CA PHE A 94 -1.69 -12.84 0.14
C PHE A 94 -2.04 -12.05 -1.13
N ARG A 95 -3.04 -12.50 -1.88
CA ARG A 95 -3.66 -11.79 -3.01
C ARG A 95 -5.19 -11.89 -2.93
N PHE A 96 -5.86 -11.13 -3.78
CA PHE A 96 -7.31 -11.23 -3.97
C PHE A 96 -7.61 -11.62 -5.41
N THR A 97 -8.52 -12.56 -5.61
CA THR A 97 -9.03 -12.90 -6.94
C THR A 97 -9.85 -11.75 -7.54
N ALA A 98 -10.21 -11.86 -8.82
CA ALA A 98 -11.15 -10.94 -9.45
C ALA A 98 -12.57 -11.00 -8.83
N SER A 99 -12.96 -12.12 -8.22
CA SER A 99 -14.21 -12.28 -7.45
C SER A 99 -14.11 -11.73 -6.02
N GLY A 100 -12.92 -11.36 -5.55
CA GLY A 100 -12.68 -10.81 -4.22
C GLY A 100 -12.36 -11.85 -3.14
N GLU A 101 -12.10 -13.11 -3.52
CA GLU A 101 -11.68 -14.17 -2.60
C GLU A 101 -10.23 -13.98 -2.17
N LEU A 102 -9.93 -14.29 -0.90
CA LEU A 102 -8.58 -14.27 -0.36
C LEU A 102 -7.77 -15.47 -0.88
N GLN A 103 -6.60 -15.20 -1.44
CA GLN A 103 -5.60 -16.19 -1.83
C GLN A 103 -4.39 -16.04 -0.93
N PRO A 104 -4.32 -16.78 0.19
CA PRO A 104 -3.15 -16.75 1.04
C PRO A 104 -2.01 -17.56 0.42
N ASP A 105 -0.78 -17.09 0.61
CA ASP A 105 0.42 -17.87 0.28
C ASP A 105 0.83 -18.73 1.48
N TRP A 106 0.00 -19.71 1.78
CA TRP A 106 0.33 -20.76 2.73
C TRP A 106 1.03 -21.84 1.93
N ASN A 107 2.32 -22.05 2.18
CA ASN A 107 3.05 -23.22 1.67
C ASN A 107 2.17 -24.47 1.82
N GLN A 108 2.18 -25.37 0.83
CA GLN A 108 1.19 -26.42 0.56
C GLN A 108 0.85 -27.42 1.70
N GLU A 109 1.38 -27.26 2.91
CA GLU A 109 1.16 -28.15 4.05
C GLU A 109 -0.27 -28.06 4.64
N CYS A 110 -1.11 -27.12 4.22
CA CYS A 110 -2.48 -26.98 4.74
C CYS A 110 -3.60 -27.31 3.73
N ALA A 111 -3.29 -28.00 2.62
CA ALA A 111 -4.29 -28.35 1.60
C ALA A 111 -4.98 -29.73 1.81
N SER A 112 -4.73 -30.43 2.91
CA SER A 112 -5.41 -31.70 3.20
C SER A 112 -5.88 -31.79 4.66
N SER A 113 -7.13 -31.38 4.90
CA SER A 113 -7.93 -32.00 5.95
C SER A 113 -8.53 -33.28 5.39
N HIS A 114 -8.19 -34.42 5.99
CA HIS A 114 -8.86 -35.71 5.78
C HIS A 114 -10.36 -35.65 6.08
#